data_AF-A0A418CQZ5-F1
#
_entry.id   AF-A0A418CQZ5-F1
#
_cell.length_a   1.000
_cell.length_b   1.000
_cell.length_c   1.000
_cell.angle_alpha   90.00
_cell.angle_beta   90.00
_cell.angle_gamma   90.00
#
_symmetry.space_group_name_H-M   'P 1'
#
loop_
_entity.id
_entity.type
_entity.pdbx_description
1 polymer ?
#
loop_
_entity_poly.entity_id
_entity_poly.type
_entity_poly.pdbx_seq_one_letter_code
_entity_poly.pdbx_strand_id
1 'polypeptide(L)'
;MPDTLAYLQEVNASFLENLKDGDVETSRMLLWNVLEEIAPRVASAASDRHACEFIEVLVDHMSAQQLRFFLHKMEGYFSHLWTNRYSSHVLQRLLSKVGAIVGKEVKGEADDDDDPDRAADVPPMSSLIVTMCSEVQAEWLTLINDVSASHVMRAVFCALAG
;
A
#
# COMPACT_ATOMS: atom_id res chain seq x y z
N MET A 1 -21.02 -11.81 0.57
CA MET A 1 -20.32 -10.57 0.17
C MET A 1 -19.94 -10.72 -1.29
N PRO A 2 -19.95 -9.64 -2.09
CA PRO A 2 -19.42 -9.71 -3.45
C PRO A 2 -17.99 -10.26 -3.43
N ASP A 3 -17.67 -11.02 -4.47
CA ASP A 3 -16.34 -11.58 -4.66
C ASP A 3 -15.33 -10.43 -4.80
N THR A 4 -14.39 -10.32 -3.86
CA THR A 4 -13.38 -9.25 -3.82
C THR A 4 -12.54 -9.22 -5.09
N LEU A 5 -12.30 -10.40 -5.68
CA LEU A 5 -11.56 -10.52 -6.93
C LEU A 5 -12.35 -9.89 -8.09
N ALA A 6 -13.62 -10.28 -8.24
CA ALA A 6 -14.50 -9.74 -9.28
C ALA A 6 -14.65 -8.22 -9.16
N TYR A 7 -14.84 -7.72 -7.94
CA TYR A 7 -14.89 -6.28 -7.66
C TYR A 7 -13.60 -5.56 -8.08
N LEU A 8 -12.44 -6.06 -7.65
CA LEU A 8 -11.15 -5.46 -7.99
C LEU A 8 -10.89 -5.50 -9.50
N GLN A 9 -11.29 -6.57 -10.19
CA GLN A 9 -11.16 -6.69 -11.63
C GLN A 9 -11.99 -5.63 -12.37
N GLU A 10 -13.27 -5.45 -12.00
CA GLU A 10 -14.16 -4.45 -12.60
C GLU A 10 -13.63 -3.04 -12.36
N VAL A 11 -13.26 -2.74 -11.11
CA VAL A 11 -12.67 -1.46 -10.72
C VAL A 11 -11.40 -1.17 -11.50
N ASN A 12 -10.50 -2.15 -11.64
CA ASN A 12 -9.22 -1.94 -12.32
C ASN A 12 -9.44 -1.62 -13.81
N ALA A 13 -10.43 -2.26 -14.44
CA ALA A 13 -10.81 -1.95 -15.81
C ALA A 13 -11.30 -0.50 -15.95
N SER A 14 -12.23 -0.06 -15.10
CA SER A 14 -12.72 1.33 -15.10
C SER A 14 -11.61 2.33 -14.77
N PHE A 15 -10.73 2.00 -13.82
CA PHE A 15 -9.61 2.85 -13.44
C PHE A 15 -8.63 3.06 -14.60
N LEU A 16 -8.26 1.98 -15.30
CA LEU A 16 -7.38 2.06 -16.47
C LEU A 16 -8.02 2.79 -17.66
N GLU A 17 -9.34 2.78 -17.78
CA GLU A 17 -10.07 3.57 -18.79
C GLU A 17 -9.98 5.06 -18.47
N ASN A 18 -10.30 5.46 -17.23
CA ASN A 18 -10.18 6.86 -16.78
C ASN A 18 -8.75 7.41 -16.94
N LEU A 19 -7.73 6.58 -16.65
CA LEU A 19 -6.32 6.96 -16.86
C LEU A 19 -5.99 7.20 -18.34
N LYS A 20 -6.57 6.42 -19.27
CA LYS A 20 -6.36 6.61 -20.71
C LYS A 20 -7.02 7.89 -21.22
N ASP A 21 -8.17 8.23 -20.66
CA ASP A 21 -8.91 9.45 -21.00
C ASP A 21 -8.31 10.71 -20.33
N GLY A 22 -7.33 10.53 -19.45
CA GLY A 22 -6.66 11.62 -18.74
C GLY A 22 -7.50 12.23 -17.62
N ASP A 23 -8.55 11.53 -17.17
CA ASP A 23 -9.42 11.97 -16.08
C ASP A 23 -8.79 11.63 -14.72
N VAL A 24 -7.85 12.48 -14.31
CA VAL A 24 -7.07 12.33 -13.06
C VAL A 24 -7.98 12.42 -11.83
N GLU A 25 -8.98 13.30 -11.87
CA GLU A 25 -9.88 13.55 -10.74
C GLU A 25 -10.76 12.34 -10.46
N THR A 26 -11.45 11.82 -11.49
CA THR A 26 -12.27 10.61 -11.35
C THR A 26 -11.41 9.41 -10.95
N SER A 27 -10.20 9.31 -11.49
CA SER A 27 -9.25 8.25 -11.12
C SER A 27 -8.87 8.30 -9.64
N ARG A 28 -8.63 9.50 -9.09
CA ARG A 28 -8.33 9.69 -7.66
C ARG A 28 -9.51 9.37 -6.76
N MET A 29 -10.72 9.84 -7.10
CA MET A 29 -11.93 9.51 -6.35
C MET A 29 -12.20 8.00 -6.34
N LEU A 30 -12.02 7.34 -7.50
CA LEU A 30 -12.18 5.90 -7.63
C LEU A 30 -11.21 5.14 -6.73
N LEU A 31 -9.92 5.52 -6.71
CA LEU A 31 -8.92 4.89 -5.84
C LEU A 31 -9.34 4.93 -4.37
N TRP A 32 -9.82 6.08 -3.89
CA TRP A 32 -10.27 6.19 -2.52
C TRP A 32 -11.48 5.29 -2.21
N ASN A 33 -12.49 5.27 -3.09
CA ASN A 33 -13.66 4.42 -2.90
C ASN A 33 -13.29 2.94 -2.80
N VAL A 34 -12.31 2.53 -3.59
CA VAL A 34 -11.80 1.15 -3.60
C VAL A 34 -11.04 0.85 -2.32
N LEU A 35 -10.18 1.77 -1.87
CA LEU A 35 -9.44 1.63 -0.61
C LEU A 35 -10.37 1.43 0.58
N GLU A 36 -11.45 2.20 0.67
CA GLU A 36 -12.45 2.07 1.74
C GLU A 36 -13.22 0.76 1.66
N GLU A 37 -13.62 0.33 0.45
CA GLU A 37 -14.34 -0.93 0.24
C GLU A 37 -13.48 -2.16 0.59
N ILE A 38 -12.18 -2.13 0.28
CA ILE A 38 -11.28 -3.24 0.58
C ILE A 38 -10.66 -3.16 1.97
N ALA A 39 -10.73 -2.03 2.68
CA ALA A 39 -10.06 -1.81 3.97
C ALA A 39 -10.25 -2.96 4.98
N PRO A 40 -11.47 -3.51 5.21
CA PRO A 40 -11.67 -4.60 6.17
C PRO A 40 -10.98 -5.92 5.82
N ARG A 41 -10.49 -6.04 4.58
CA ARG A 41 -9.95 -7.27 3.97
C ARG A 41 -8.67 -7.02 3.19
N VAL A 42 -8.04 -5.86 3.36
CA VAL A 42 -6.93 -5.40 2.52
C VAL A 42 -5.74 -6.35 2.57
N ALA A 43 -5.42 -6.87 3.76
CA ALA A 43 -4.32 -7.83 3.92
C ALA A 43 -4.61 -9.13 3.16
N SER A 44 -5.82 -9.67 3.30
CA SER A 44 -6.22 -10.89 2.58
C SER A 44 -6.26 -10.70 1.06
N ALA A 45 -6.71 -9.53 0.59
CA ALA A 45 -6.75 -9.21 -0.83
C ALA A 45 -5.34 -9.04 -1.42
N ALA A 46 -4.44 -8.37 -0.70
CA ALA A 46 -3.03 -8.24 -1.10
C ALA A 46 -2.29 -9.59 -1.13
N SER A 47 -2.73 -10.55 -0.30
CA SER A 47 -2.16 -11.88 -0.19
C SER A 47 -2.81 -12.93 -1.11
N ASP A 48 -3.82 -12.55 -1.90
CA ASP A 48 -4.48 -13.43 -2.87
C ASP A 48 -3.74 -13.43 -4.22
N ARG A 49 -3.67 -14.60 -4.86
CA ARG A 49 -2.91 -14.83 -6.10
C ARG A 49 -3.33 -13.93 -7.25
N HIS A 50 -4.62 -13.63 -7.36
CA HIS A 50 -5.19 -12.93 -8.51
C HIS A 50 -5.50 -11.48 -8.15
N ALA A 51 -6.01 -11.23 -6.94
CA ALA A 51 -6.31 -9.89 -6.49
C ALA A 51 -5.05 -9.02 -6.30
N CYS A 52 -3.90 -9.61 -5.96
CA CYS A 52 -2.66 -8.86 -5.77
C CYS A 52 -2.24 -8.10 -7.04
N GLU A 53 -2.46 -8.66 -8.23
CA GLU A 53 -2.09 -8.03 -9.50
C GLU A 53 -2.88 -6.73 -9.72
N PHE A 54 -4.16 -6.71 -9.36
CA PHE A 54 -4.98 -5.49 -9.42
C PHE A 54 -4.57 -4.47 -8.36
N ILE A 55 -4.27 -4.92 -7.14
CA ILE A 55 -3.80 -4.05 -6.06
C ILE A 55 -2.46 -3.40 -6.42
N GLU A 56 -1.54 -4.15 -7.01
CA GLU A 56 -0.25 -3.63 -7.47
C GLU A 56 -0.43 -2.49 -8.48
N VAL A 57 -1.36 -2.63 -9.43
CA VAL A 57 -1.71 -1.54 -10.36
C VAL A 57 -2.23 -0.33 -9.61
N LEU A 58 -3.17 -0.50 -8.66
CA LEU A 58 -3.72 0.64 -7.91
C LEU A 58 -2.62 1.34 -7.08
N VAL A 59 -1.76 0.57 -6.39
CA VAL A 59 -0.64 1.10 -5.58
C VAL A 59 0.31 1.96 -6.41
N ASP A 60 0.53 1.64 -7.69
CA ASP A 60 1.37 2.43 -8.57
C ASP A 60 0.83 3.84 -8.84
N HIS A 61 -0.48 4.06 -8.64
CA HIS A 61 -1.15 5.31 -8.91
C HIS A 61 -1.71 6.03 -7.67
N MET A 62 -1.58 5.43 -6.48
CA MET A 62 -2.03 6.05 -5.23
C MET A 62 -1.24 7.32 -4.89
N SER A 63 -1.94 8.31 -4.33
CA SER A 63 -1.34 9.48 -3.65
C SER A 63 -0.58 9.05 -2.40
N ALA A 64 0.22 9.96 -1.83
CA ALA A 64 0.94 9.72 -0.58
C ALA A 64 -0.04 9.38 0.58
N GLN A 65 -1.15 10.12 0.67
CA GLN A 65 -2.18 9.90 1.68
C GLN A 65 -2.94 8.59 1.46
N GLN A 66 -3.23 8.22 0.21
CA GLN A 66 -3.83 6.93 -0.14
C GLN A 66 -2.91 5.76 0.23
N LEU A 67 -1.60 5.87 -0.03
CA LEU A 67 -0.61 4.87 0.39
C LEU A 67 -0.50 4.75 1.90
N ARG A 68 -0.54 5.89 2.62
CA ARG A 68 -0.60 5.89 4.09
C ARG A 68 -1.85 5.17 4.59
N PHE A 69 -3.02 5.49 4.06
CA PHE A 69 -4.26 4.82 4.44
C PHE A 69 -4.18 3.31 4.18
N PHE A 70 -3.72 2.92 2.98
CA PHE A 70 -3.57 1.52 2.59
C PHE A 70 -2.63 0.75 3.52
N LEU A 71 -1.46 1.30 3.83
CA LEU A 71 -0.50 0.69 4.74
C LEU A 71 -1.03 0.62 6.18
N HIS A 72 -1.71 1.66 6.64
CA HIS A 72 -2.32 1.69 7.97
C HIS A 72 -3.40 0.60 8.12
N LYS A 73 -4.20 0.32 7.08
CA LYS A 73 -5.18 -0.78 7.12
C LYS A 73 -4.56 -2.19 7.11
N MET A 74 -3.24 -2.31 6.92
CA MET A 74 -2.50 -3.57 7.01
C MET A 74 -1.89 -3.85 8.39
N GLU A 75 -1.97 -2.91 9.34
CA GLU A 75 -1.47 -3.08 10.70
C GLU A 75 -2.02 -4.36 11.36
N GLY A 76 -1.17 -5.03 12.11
CA GLY A 76 -1.44 -6.34 12.73
C GLY A 76 -1.24 -7.54 11.81
N TYR A 77 -0.99 -7.33 10.51
CA TYR A 77 -0.79 -8.41 9.53
C TYR A 77 0.60 -8.44 8.90
N PHE A 78 1.57 -7.61 9.34
CA PHE A 78 2.83 -7.46 8.61
C PHE A 78 3.69 -8.74 8.55
N SER A 79 3.73 -9.57 9.61
CA SER A 79 4.47 -10.85 9.55
C SER A 79 3.94 -11.75 8.42
N HIS A 80 2.61 -11.87 8.28
CA HIS A 80 2.00 -12.59 7.15
C HIS A 80 2.31 -11.93 5.81
N LEU A 81 2.14 -10.62 5.71
CA LEU A 81 2.29 -9.89 4.45
C LEU A 81 3.73 -9.96 3.92
N TRP A 82 4.72 -9.93 4.80
CA TRP A 82 6.14 -10.00 4.44
C TRP A 82 6.50 -11.36 3.86
N THR A 83 5.99 -12.44 4.46
CA THR A 83 6.33 -13.83 4.11
C THR A 83 5.45 -14.41 2.99
N ASN A 84 4.34 -13.76 2.65
CA ASN A 84 3.48 -14.21 1.57
C ASN A 84 4.03 -13.76 0.20
N ARG A 85 4.12 -14.73 -0.72
CA ARG A 85 4.70 -14.55 -2.08
C ARG A 85 3.99 -13.53 -2.96
N TYR A 86 2.76 -13.16 -2.64
CA TYR A 86 1.96 -12.20 -3.41
C TYR A 86 2.02 -10.82 -2.76
N SER A 87 1.67 -10.71 -1.48
CA SER A 87 1.67 -9.42 -0.77
C SER A 87 3.08 -8.84 -0.61
N SER A 88 4.13 -9.66 -0.61
CA SER A 88 5.50 -9.16 -0.64
C SER A 88 5.82 -8.31 -1.87
N HIS A 89 5.19 -8.57 -3.03
CA HIS A 89 5.32 -7.71 -4.22
C HIS A 89 4.56 -6.39 -4.06
N VAL A 90 3.34 -6.45 -3.52
CA VAL A 90 2.55 -5.25 -3.16
C VAL A 90 3.35 -4.33 -2.22
N LEU A 91 3.93 -4.89 -1.15
CA LEU A 91 4.76 -4.15 -0.20
C LEU A 91 6.02 -3.56 -0.87
N GLN A 92 6.69 -4.29 -1.75
CA GLN A 92 7.85 -3.77 -2.48
C GLN A 92 7.49 -2.55 -3.36
N ARG A 93 6.35 -2.59 -4.07
CA ARG A 93 5.88 -1.43 -4.86
C ARG A 93 5.59 -0.23 -3.98
N LEU A 94 4.88 -0.43 -2.87
CA LEU A 94 4.62 0.64 -1.90
C LEU A 94 5.92 1.21 -1.34
N LEU A 95 6.82 0.35 -0.87
CA LEU A 95 8.09 0.75 -0.24
C LEU A 95 9.00 1.53 -1.19
N SER A 96 8.93 1.27 -2.50
CA SER A 96 9.67 2.05 -3.49
C SER A 96 9.30 3.54 -3.52
N LYS A 97 8.10 3.91 -3.03
CA LYS A 97 7.59 5.29 -2.99
C LYS A 97 7.83 5.98 -1.64
N VAL A 98 8.15 5.21 -0.60
CA VAL A 98 8.22 5.69 0.80
C VAL A 98 9.29 6.77 0.98
N GLY A 99 10.48 6.61 0.39
CA GLY A 99 11.56 7.59 0.54
C GLY A 99 11.16 8.99 0.08
N ALA A 100 10.46 9.09 -1.04
CA ALA A 100 9.94 10.36 -1.55
C ALA A 100 8.87 10.97 -0.62
N ILE A 101 7.95 10.13 -0.11
CA ILE A 101 6.87 10.57 0.79
C ILE A 101 7.45 11.08 2.12
N VAL A 102 8.30 10.29 2.77
CA VAL A 102 8.95 10.68 4.03
C VAL A 102 9.83 11.91 3.83
N GLY A 103 10.50 12.03 2.67
CA GLY A 103 11.27 13.22 2.31
C GLY A 103 10.43 14.50 2.24
N LYS A 104 9.17 14.42 1.79
CA LYS A 104 8.21 15.54 1.83
C LYS A 104 7.72 15.81 3.24
N GLU A 105 7.39 14.77 4.02
CA GLU A 105 6.96 14.89 5.42
C GLU A 105 7.99 15.64 6.27
N VAL A 106 9.29 15.30 6.14
CA VAL A 106 10.38 15.95 6.88
C VAL A 106 10.53 17.43 6.51
N LYS A 107 10.22 17.81 5.27
CA LYS A 107 10.23 19.21 4.81
C LYS A 107 8.97 19.98 5.20
N GLY A 108 7.94 19.31 5.71
CA GLY A 108 6.63 19.90 5.97
C GLY A 108 5.88 20.30 4.68
N GLU A 109 6.20 19.64 3.56
CA GLU A 109 5.44 19.82 2.32
C GLU A 109 4.09 19.12 2.46
N ALA A 110 3.00 19.81 2.10
CA ALA A 110 1.68 19.20 2.10
C ALA A 110 1.59 18.11 1.02
N ASP A 111 0.88 17.03 1.32
CA ASP A 111 0.52 16.04 0.31
C ASP A 111 -0.45 16.68 -0.71
N ASP A 112 -0.31 16.29 -1.98
CA ASP A 112 -1.29 16.64 -3.02
C ASP A 112 -2.53 15.77 -2.80
N ASP A 113 -3.45 16.22 -1.95
CA ASP A 113 -4.75 15.57 -1.77
C ASP A 113 -5.90 16.58 -1.73
N ASP A 114 -7.02 16.14 -2.28
CA ASP A 114 -8.22 16.92 -2.50
C ASP A 114 -9.25 16.70 -1.36
N ASP A 115 -9.07 15.65 -0.53
CA ASP A 115 -9.96 15.33 0.60
C ASP A 115 -9.19 14.93 1.89
N PRO A 116 -8.90 15.90 2.79
CA PRO A 116 -8.14 15.65 4.01
C PRO A 116 -8.90 14.79 5.05
N ASP A 117 -10.24 14.69 4.97
CA ASP A 117 -11.04 14.03 5.99
C ASP A 117 -10.90 12.50 5.94
N ARG A 118 -10.68 11.93 4.75
CA ARG A 118 -10.60 10.46 4.54
C ARG A 118 -9.38 9.82 5.19
N ALA A 119 -8.35 10.60 5.51
CA ALA A 119 -7.15 10.11 6.21
C ALA A 119 -6.81 10.92 7.47
N ALA A 120 -7.78 11.64 8.04
CA ALA A 120 -7.56 12.50 9.20
C ALA A 120 -6.91 11.76 10.38
N ASP A 121 -7.29 10.49 10.60
CA ASP A 121 -6.78 9.65 11.69
C ASP A 121 -5.60 8.75 11.28
N VAL A 122 -5.11 8.86 10.04
CA VAL A 122 -4.04 8.00 9.53
C VAL A 122 -2.68 8.59 9.93
N PRO A 123 -1.80 7.84 10.61
CA PRO A 123 -0.47 8.30 10.97
C PRO A 123 0.38 8.70 9.74
N PRO A 124 1.42 9.53 9.92
CA PRO A 124 2.38 9.82 8.86
C PRO A 124 3.10 8.54 8.40
N MET A 125 3.55 8.51 7.16
CA MET A 125 4.23 7.38 6.52
C MET A 125 5.43 6.92 7.35
N SER A 126 6.24 7.86 7.85
CA SER A 126 7.37 7.57 8.74
C SER A 126 6.97 6.75 9.97
N SER A 127 5.86 7.09 10.63
CA SER A 127 5.33 6.32 11.77
C SER A 127 4.85 4.93 11.35
N LEU A 128 4.17 4.82 10.21
CA LEU A 128 3.68 3.53 9.70
C LEU A 128 4.82 2.55 9.38
N ILE A 129 5.94 3.05 8.84
CA ILE A 129 7.14 2.23 8.60
C ILE A 129 7.74 1.73 9.93
N VAL A 130 7.77 2.58 10.96
CA VAL A 130 8.22 2.18 12.30
C VAL A 130 7.29 1.12 12.89
N THR A 131 5.97 1.28 12.78
CA THR A 131 4.97 0.28 13.19
C THR A 131 5.22 -1.05 12.48
N MET A 132 5.35 -1.02 11.15
CA MET A 132 5.60 -2.22 10.34
C MET A 132 6.88 -2.95 10.78
N CYS A 133 7.98 -2.23 10.99
CA CYS A 133 9.23 -2.84 11.45
C CYS A 133 9.12 -3.40 12.88
N SER A 134 8.38 -2.72 13.75
CA SER A 134 8.19 -3.11 15.15
C SER A 134 7.35 -4.37 15.28
N GLU A 135 6.33 -4.55 14.45
CA GLU A 135 5.49 -5.76 14.44
C GLU A 135 6.32 -7.02 14.14
N VAL A 136 7.29 -6.91 13.23
CA VAL A 136 8.08 -8.06 12.78
C VAL A 136 9.43 -8.21 13.51
N GLN A 137 9.76 -7.33 14.45
CA GLN A 137 11.10 -7.22 15.05
C GLN A 137 11.61 -8.52 15.68
N ALA A 138 10.72 -9.32 16.28
CA ALA A 138 11.08 -10.59 16.92
C ALA A 138 11.49 -11.69 15.92
N GLU A 139 11.19 -11.50 14.63
CA GLU A 139 11.32 -12.51 13.58
C GLU A 139 12.41 -12.16 12.55
N TRP A 140 13.18 -11.09 12.74
CA TRP A 140 14.13 -10.59 11.72
C TRP A 140 15.12 -11.64 11.21
N LEU A 141 15.67 -12.49 12.09
CA LEU A 141 16.57 -13.57 11.70
C LEU A 141 15.87 -14.66 10.86
N THR A 142 14.58 -14.86 11.05
CA THR A 142 13.79 -15.77 10.22
C THR A 142 13.46 -15.11 8.89
N LEU A 143 13.00 -13.85 8.91
CA LEU A 143 12.57 -13.11 7.73
C LEU A 143 13.70 -12.86 6.72
N ILE A 144 14.94 -12.64 7.18
CA ILE A 144 16.08 -12.47 6.27
C ILE A 144 16.40 -13.74 5.47
N ASN A 145 16.02 -14.92 5.98
CA ASN A 145 16.20 -16.21 5.32
C ASN A 145 14.96 -16.64 4.50
N ASP A 146 13.85 -15.91 4.61
CA ASP A 146 12.64 -16.19 3.83
C ASP A 146 12.74 -15.64 2.40
N VAL A 147 12.24 -16.41 1.44
CA VAL A 147 12.34 -16.07 0.00
C VAL A 147 11.59 -14.79 -0.33
N SER A 148 10.47 -14.52 0.33
CA SER A 148 9.63 -13.34 0.08
C SER A 148 10.01 -12.20 1.01
N ALA A 149 10.11 -12.46 2.32
CA ALA A 149 10.35 -11.42 3.30
C ALA A 149 11.73 -10.79 3.17
N SER A 150 12.75 -11.52 2.70
CA SER A 150 14.07 -10.94 2.45
C SER A 150 14.02 -9.83 1.39
N HIS A 151 13.10 -9.89 0.42
CA HIS A 151 12.91 -8.81 -0.55
C HIS A 151 12.23 -7.59 0.07
N VAL A 152 11.21 -7.80 0.90
CA VAL A 152 10.55 -6.72 1.64
C VAL A 152 11.54 -6.03 2.58
N MET A 153 12.36 -6.80 3.31
CA MET A 153 13.39 -6.27 4.20
C MET A 153 14.41 -5.41 3.45
N ARG A 154 14.87 -5.83 2.27
CA ARG A 154 15.74 -5.01 1.42
C ARG A 154 15.05 -3.71 0.99
N ALA A 155 13.78 -3.77 0.61
CA ALA A 155 13.01 -2.59 0.22
C ALA A 155 12.84 -1.61 1.40
N VAL A 156 12.62 -2.10 2.62
CA VAL A 156 12.63 -1.27 3.85
C VAL A 156 13.98 -0.59 4.03
N PHE A 157 15.09 -1.32 3.91
CA PHE A 157 16.42 -0.71 4.03
C PHE A 157 16.68 0.36 2.97
N CYS A 158 16.27 0.13 1.73
CA CYS A 158 16.34 1.16 0.69
C CYS A 158 15.50 2.39 1.05
N ALA A 159 14.26 2.19 1.50
CA ALA A 159 13.38 3.30 1.89
C ALA A 159 13.93 4.12 3.06
N LEU A 160 14.63 3.49 4.02
CA LEU A 160 15.24 4.17 5.16
C LEU A 160 16.58 4.84 4.83
N ALA A 161 17.29 4.38 3.80
CA ALA A 161 18.59 4.94 3.40
C ALA A 161 18.45 6.28 2.66
N GLY A 162 17.30 6.54 2.03
CA GLY A 162 17.04 7.72 1.20
C GLY A 162 17.40 7.48 -0.25
#